data_AF-A0A3C1R1H6-F1
#
_entry.id   AF-A0A3C1R1H6-F1
#
_cell.length_a   1.000
_cell.length_b   1.000
_cell.length_c   1.000
_cell.angle_alpha   90.00
_cell.angle_beta   90.00
_cell.angle_gamma   90.00
#
_symmetry.space_group_name_H-M   'P 1'
#
loop_
_entity.id
_entity.type
_entity.pdbx_description
1 polymer ?
#
loop_
_entity_poly.entity_id
_entity_poly.type
_entity_poly.pdbx_seq_one_letter_code
_entity_poly.pdbx_strand_id
1 'polypeptide(L)' 'LDAIRARRPGIKVLFMSGYTDDAILLHGVVEATDAFLQKPFTPIRLAGKVRELLDAPPTSH' A
#
# COMPACT_ATOMS: atom_id res chain seq x y z
N LEU A 1 1.77 11.41 -3.11
CA LEU A 1 1.37 10.90 -1.78
C LEU A 1 1.56 11.95 -0.69
N ASP A 2 2.52 12.85 -0.88
CA ASP A 2 2.97 13.83 0.10
C ASP A 2 1.87 14.83 0.49
N ALA A 3 1.10 15.35 -0.48
CA ALA A 3 -0.04 16.22 -0.18
C ALA A 3 -1.15 15.55 0.65
N ILE A 4 -1.33 14.23 0.52
CA ILE A 4 -2.33 13.47 1.28
C ILE A 4 -1.80 13.20 2.69
N ARG A 5 -0.52 12.80 2.81
CA ARG A 5 0.16 12.58 4.10
C ARG A 5 0.25 13.88 4.91
N ALA A 6 0.54 15.01 4.26
CA ALA A 6 0.57 16.33 4.89
C ALA A 6 -0.79 16.72 5.52
N ARG A 7 -1.90 16.28 4.91
CA ARG A 7 -3.26 16.54 5.43
C ARG A 7 -3.75 15.49 6.41
N ARG A 8 -3.21 14.27 6.36
CA ARG A 8 -3.60 13.12 7.19
C ARG A 8 -2.37 12.29 7.55
N PRO A 9 -1.61 12.68 8.59
CA PRO A 9 -0.33 12.06 8.94
C PRO A 9 -0.38 10.60 9.44
N GLY A 10 -1.54 9.93 9.40
CA GLY A 10 -1.68 8.50 9.72
C GLY A 10 -2.38 7.67 8.64
N ILE A 11 -2.56 8.22 7.44
CA ILE A 11 -3.29 7.53 6.38
C ILE A 11 -2.51 6.30 5.87
N LYS A 12 -3.15 5.13 5.94
CA LYS A 12 -2.66 3.89 5.33
C LYS A 12 -2.92 3.91 3.82
N VAL A 13 -1.96 3.45 3.03
CA VAL A 13 -2.00 3.48 1.57
C VAL A 13 -1.76 2.07 1.06
N LEU A 14 -2.67 1.54 0.24
CA LEU A 14 -2.51 0.26 -0.46
C LEU A 14 -2.17 0.55 -1.93
N PHE A 15 -1.03 0.04 -2.39
CA PHE A 15 -0.62 0.12 -3.79
C PHE A 15 -1.16 -1.06 -4.58
N MET A 16 -1.57 -0.83 -5.82
CA MET A 16 -2.16 -1.86 -6.68
C MET A 16 -1.57 -1.78 -8.09
N SER A 17 -0.58 -2.61 -8.43
CA SER A 17 -0.03 -2.66 -9.79
C SER A 17 -0.56 -3.86 -10.58
N GLY A 18 -0.64 -3.72 -11.90
CA GLY A 18 -1.19 -4.73 -12.80
C GLY A 18 -0.28 -5.22 -13.91
N TYR A 19 0.93 -4.68 -14.07
CA TYR A 19 1.91 -5.15 -15.03
C TYR A 19 3.32 -4.98 -14.45
N THR A 20 4.19 -5.93 -14.76
CA THR A 20 5.52 -6.13 -14.14
C THR A 20 6.48 -4.95 -14.28
N ASP A 21 6.24 -4.01 -15.20
CA ASP A 21 7.10 -2.84 -15.41
C ASP A 21 6.88 -1.70 -14.42
N ASP A 22 5.66 -1.52 -13.88
CA ASP A 22 5.39 -0.43 -12.92
C ASP A 22 5.81 -0.77 -11.49
N ALA A 23 6.10 -2.04 -11.21
CA ALA A 23 6.50 -2.49 -9.87
C ALA A 23 7.95 -2.10 -9.54
N ILE A 24 8.80 -1.94 -10.55
CA ILE A 24 10.23 -1.62 -10.40
C ILE A 24 10.45 -0.10 -10.28
N LEU A 25 9.55 0.72 -10.82
CA LEU A 25 9.70 2.18 -10.80
C LEU A 25 9.47 2.81 -9.41
N LEU A 26 8.96 2.04 -8.43
CA LEU A 26 8.79 2.49 -7.05
C LEU A 26 10.02 2.19 -6.18
N HIS A 27 11.21 2.47 -6.68
CA HIS A 27 12.50 2.31 -6.00
C HIS A 27 12.66 3.14 -4.69
N GLY A 28 11.64 3.89 -4.26
CA GLY A 28 11.62 4.66 -3.02
C GLY A 28 10.53 4.25 -2.01
N VAL A 29 9.79 3.17 -2.25
CA VAL A 29 8.72 2.67 -1.32
C VAL A 29 8.98 1.21 -0.93
N VAL A 30 10.23 0.77 -1.01
CA VAL A 30 10.67 -0.58 -0.56
C VAL A 30 11.01 -0.56 0.94
N GLU A 31 10.21 0.15 1.74
CA GLU A 31 10.12 -0.08 3.20
C GLU A 31 8.74 -0.59 3.61
N ALA A 32 7.80 -0.72 2.67
CA ALA A 32 6.46 -1.24 2.92
C ALA A 32 6.11 -2.35 1.92
N THR A 33 6.87 -3.45 1.96
CA THR A 33 6.54 -4.69 1.22
C THR A 33 5.13 -5.22 1.55
N ASP A 34 4.54 -4.79 2.67
CA ASP A 34 3.23 -5.24 3.13
C ASP A 34 2.04 -4.52 2.47
N ALA A 35 2.26 -3.35 1.87
CA ALA A 35 1.21 -2.45 1.39
C ALA A 35 0.96 -2.55 -0.12
N PHE A 36 1.04 -3.75 -0.68
CA PHE A 36 0.92 -3.98 -2.11
C PHE A 36 -0.05 -5.12 -2.46
N LEU A 37 -0.84 -4.91 -3.52
CA LEU A 37 -1.79 -5.88 -4.06
C LEU A 37 -1.69 -5.98 -5.59
N GLN A 38 -1.14 -7.08 -6.07
CA GLN A 38 -1.02 -7.36 -7.50
C GLN A 38 -2.39 -7.64 -8.15
N LYS A 39 -2.64 -7.06 -9.32
CA LYS A 39 -3.77 -7.42 -10.19
C LYS A 39 -3.42 -8.62 -11.10
N PRO A 40 -4.39 -9.48 -11.44
CA PRO A 40 -5.77 -9.49 -10.93
C PRO A 40 -5.83 -10.03 -9.49
N PHE A 41 -6.78 -9.54 -8.71
CA PHE A 41 -7.07 -10.01 -7.35
C PHE A 41 -8.56 -10.28 -7.18
N THR A 42 -8.89 -11.12 -6.19
CA THR A 42 -10.28 -11.35 -5.78
C THR A 42 -10.72 -10.31 -4.76
N PRO A 43 -12.04 -10.04 -4.61
CA PRO A 43 -12.55 -9.15 -3.57
C PRO A 43 -12.11 -9.55 -2.16
N ILE A 44 -12.00 -10.86 -1.89
CA ILE A 44 -11.55 -11.36 -0.58
C ILE A 44 -10.07 -11.08 -0.33
N ARG A 45 -9.23 -11.12 -1.37
CA ARG A 45 -7.82 -10.72 -1.28
C ARG A 45 -7.67 -9.24 -1.00
N LEU A 46 -8.49 -8.39 -1.64
CA LEU A 46 -8.53 -6.96 -1.34
C LEU A 46 -8.95 -6.71 0.11
N ALA A 47 -10.03 -7.34 0.57
CA ALA A 47 -10.54 -7.17 1.93
C ALA A 47 -9.49 -7.60 2.99
N GLY A 48 -8.81 -8.73 2.75
CA GLY A 48 -7.71 -9.20 3.60
C GLY A 48 -6.57 -8.18 3.68
N LYS A 49 -6.10 -7.67 2.54
CA LYS A 49 -5.04 -6.64 2.52
C LYS A 49 -5.44 -5.33 3.17
N VAL A 50 -6.68 -4.90 3.01
CA VAL A 50 -7.18 -3.72 3.71
C VAL A 50 -7.18 -3.94 5.22
N ARG A 51 -7.62 -5.11 5.69
CA ARG A 51 -7.61 -5.47 7.12
C ARG A 51 -6.18 -5.47 7.68
N GLU A 52 -5.25 -6.15 7.01
CA GLU A 52 -3.83 -6.19 7.39
C GLU A 52 -3.23 -4.77 7.56
N LEU A 53 -3.52 -3.85 6.64
CA LEU A 53 -3.02 -2.47 6.72
C LEU A 53 -3.64 -1.63 7.84
N LEU A 54 -4.91 -1.88 8.16
CA LEU A 54 -5.61 -1.18 9.24
C LEU A 54 -5.19 -1.70 10.62
N ASP A 55 -4.89 -3.00 10.74
CA ASP A 55 -4.49 -3.64 11.98
C ASP A 55 -2.99 -3.42 12.28
N ALA A 56 -2.18 -3.10 11.26
CA ALA A 56 -0.78 -2.76 11.45
C ALA A 56 -0.62 -1.47 12.28
N PRO A 57 0.27 -1.44 13.29
CA PRO A 57 0.49 -0.26 14.13
C PRO A 57 0.80 0.97 13.28
N PRO A 58 0.41 2.19 13.71
CA PRO A 58 0.81 3.40 13.02
C PRO A 58 2.34 3.40 12.93
N THR A 59 2.86 3.48 11.71
CA THR A 59 4.29 3.61 11.47
C THR A 59 4.69 4.98 12.01
N SER A 60 5.12 5.03 13.28
CA SER A 60 5.69 6.23 13.89
C SER A 60 7.01 6.53 13.18
N HIS A 61 6.98 7.47 12.25
CA HIS A 61 8.16 8.18 11.75
C HIS A 61 8.17 9.57 12.36
#